data_AF-A0A495HXM1-F1
#
_entry.id   AF-A0A495HXM1-F1
#
_cell.length_a   1.000
_cell.length_b   1.000
_cell.length_c   1.000
_cell.angle_alpha   90.00
_cell.angle_beta   90.00
_cell.angle_gamma   90.00
#
_symmetry.space_group_name_H-M   'P 1'
#
loop_
_entity.id
_entity.type
_entity.pdbx_description
1 polymer ?
#
loop_
_entity_poly.entity_id
_entity_poly.type
_entity_poly.pdbx_seq_one_letter_code
_entity_poly.pdbx_strand_id
1 'polypeptide(L)'
;MNTEIELQSDIETLRGRFRETKDLYREVCALLFFRYGITPTASKLYQFVRKGSMSAPAEALAKFWEDLRSKARVEIDHPNLPSELKASAAEAIAALWREATAAARHELASLRLEDQAAVEQALGEEARARQAAAEALASAETLRHQVAAAQESLQQRQTDLEAERRAHAGTVARLQELQRHLEEARNQQERVRVDFSAELAKAREAVEVANSRSDAAERRALLDIDQERQARIKADKQLEALRGQLAQAESRHRESMLAQADAVTRLQIKADAAEDSQRELTASNRSLVDDLQATRERLAVAQQEATQFKAEAQTLRALLERLSPPEPVPQPQEVPASKAAKTGARRVR
;
A
#
# COMPACT_ATOMS: atom_id res chain seq x y z
N MET A 1 -11.60 -107.21 15.75
CA MET A 1 -11.95 -107.42 17.17
C MET A 1 -13.40 -107.91 17.37
N ASN A 2 -14.36 -107.62 16.48
CA ASN A 2 -15.73 -108.12 16.64
C ASN A 2 -15.89 -109.64 16.36
N THR A 3 -15.12 -110.19 15.44
CA THR A 3 -15.26 -111.60 14.98
C THR A 3 -14.95 -112.64 16.06
N GLU A 4 -14.01 -112.40 16.97
CA GLU A 4 -13.69 -113.31 18.07
C GLU A 4 -14.72 -113.29 19.20
N ILE A 5 -15.31 -112.11 19.48
CA ILE A 5 -16.35 -111.93 20.49
C ILE A 5 -17.66 -112.60 20.01
N GLU A 6 -18.01 -112.40 18.74
CA GLU A 6 -19.15 -113.07 18.11
C GLU A 6 -18.98 -114.59 18.08
N LEU A 7 -17.77 -115.07 17.75
CA LEU A 7 -17.44 -116.50 17.75
C LEU A 7 -17.65 -117.13 19.14
N GLN A 8 -17.21 -116.46 20.21
CA GLN A 8 -17.39 -116.96 21.57
C GLN A 8 -18.87 -117.00 21.98
N SER A 9 -19.65 -115.97 21.65
CA SER A 9 -21.10 -115.92 21.90
C SER A 9 -21.86 -117.03 21.16
N ASP A 10 -21.52 -117.28 19.91
CA ASP A 10 -22.14 -118.35 19.11
C ASP A 10 -21.78 -119.74 19.68
N ILE A 11 -20.55 -119.92 20.18
CA ILE A 11 -20.11 -121.15 20.86
C ILE A 11 -20.84 -121.34 22.19
N GLU A 12 -21.06 -120.27 22.98
CA GLU A 12 -21.85 -120.35 24.21
C GLU A 12 -23.30 -120.73 23.96
N THR A 13 -23.89 -120.21 22.87
CA THR A 13 -25.23 -120.59 22.42
C THR A 13 -25.30 -122.08 22.05
N LEU A 14 -24.27 -122.60 21.37
CA LEU A 14 -24.15 -124.03 21.05
C LEU A 14 -23.99 -124.88 22.32
N ARG A 15 -23.24 -124.42 23.32
CA ARG A 15 -23.09 -125.11 24.63
C ARG A 15 -24.41 -125.26 25.38
N GLY A 16 -25.34 -124.33 25.23
CA GLY A 16 -26.67 -124.41 25.83
C GLY A 16 -27.59 -125.43 25.14
N ARG A 17 -27.40 -125.66 23.83
CA ARG A 17 -28.26 -126.53 23.00
C ARG A 17 -27.81 -127.98 22.99
N PHE A 18 -26.50 -128.24 22.98
CA PHE A 18 -25.95 -129.60 22.90
C PHE A 18 -25.39 -130.04 24.25
N ARG A 19 -26.08 -131.00 24.89
CA ARG A 19 -25.66 -131.57 26.19
C ARG A 19 -24.59 -132.64 26.04
N GLU A 20 -24.52 -133.30 24.89
CA GLU A 20 -23.50 -134.30 24.57
C GLU A 20 -22.21 -133.64 24.05
N THR A 21 -21.09 -134.02 24.65
CA THR A 21 -19.77 -133.45 24.34
C THR A 21 -19.35 -133.69 22.89
N LYS A 22 -19.67 -134.86 22.31
CA LYS A 22 -19.30 -135.22 20.93
C LYS A 22 -20.02 -134.36 19.89
N ASP A 23 -21.32 -134.15 20.06
CA ASP A 23 -22.12 -133.31 19.17
C ASP A 23 -21.71 -131.85 19.26
N LEU A 24 -21.41 -131.36 20.48
CA LEU A 24 -20.89 -130.01 20.66
C LEU A 24 -19.57 -129.79 19.90
N TYR A 25 -18.64 -130.75 19.93
CA TYR A 25 -17.40 -130.65 19.14
C TYR A 25 -17.67 -130.61 17.63
N ARG A 26 -18.64 -131.39 17.11
CA ARG A 26 -18.98 -131.40 15.68
C ARG A 26 -19.56 -130.05 15.22
N GLU A 27 -20.48 -129.48 15.99
CA GLU A 27 -21.11 -128.19 15.63
C GLU A 27 -20.12 -127.02 15.74
N VAL A 28 -19.20 -127.06 16.71
CA VAL A 28 -18.12 -126.07 16.78
C VAL A 28 -17.15 -126.21 15.60
N CYS A 29 -16.85 -127.43 15.14
CA CYS A 29 -16.09 -127.63 13.89
C CYS A 29 -16.82 -127.00 12.70
N ALA A 30 -18.13 -127.24 12.58
CA ALA A 30 -18.95 -126.69 11.51
C ALA A 30 -19.01 -125.16 11.56
N LEU A 31 -19.20 -124.56 12.74
CA LEU A 31 -19.23 -123.12 12.94
C LEU A 31 -17.90 -122.47 12.51
N LEU A 32 -16.78 -123.00 13.02
CA LEU A 32 -15.44 -122.50 12.68
C LEU A 32 -15.18 -122.56 11.18
N PHE A 33 -15.47 -123.71 10.55
CA PHE A 33 -15.15 -123.94 9.15
C PHE A 33 -16.09 -123.18 8.20
N PHE A 34 -17.41 -123.26 8.39
CA PHE A 34 -18.37 -122.71 7.43
C PHE A 34 -18.68 -121.23 7.63
N ARG A 35 -18.77 -120.76 8.88
CA ARG A 35 -19.19 -119.38 9.17
C ARG A 35 -18.00 -118.44 9.28
N TYR A 36 -16.90 -118.90 9.88
CA TYR A 36 -15.73 -118.08 10.13
C TYR A 36 -14.54 -118.37 9.21
N GLY A 37 -14.62 -119.42 8.37
CA GLY A 37 -13.54 -119.80 7.47
C GLY A 37 -12.24 -120.24 8.18
N ILE A 38 -12.32 -120.57 9.48
CA ILE A 38 -11.18 -120.99 10.29
C ILE A 38 -11.09 -122.51 10.22
N THR A 39 -9.92 -123.04 9.83
CA THR A 39 -9.66 -124.49 9.87
C THR A 39 -9.70 -125.00 11.32
N PRO A 40 -10.62 -125.91 11.67
CA PRO A 40 -10.72 -126.42 13.03
C PRO A 40 -9.48 -127.26 13.35
N THR A 41 -8.83 -126.97 14.47
CA THR A 41 -7.70 -127.77 14.98
C THR A 41 -8.05 -128.31 16.36
N ALA A 42 -7.49 -129.46 16.73
CA ALA A 42 -7.76 -130.10 18.02
C ALA A 42 -7.49 -129.17 19.22
N SER A 43 -6.44 -128.33 19.12
CA SER A 43 -6.10 -127.33 20.13
C SER A 43 -7.17 -126.23 20.27
N LYS A 44 -7.62 -125.64 19.15
CA LYS A 44 -8.67 -124.61 19.17
C LYS A 44 -10.01 -125.16 19.67
N LEU A 45 -10.39 -126.36 19.23
CA LEU A 45 -11.61 -127.01 19.68
C LEU A 45 -11.61 -127.25 21.19
N TYR A 46 -10.48 -127.73 21.73
CA TYR A 46 -10.33 -127.92 23.17
C TYR A 46 -10.42 -126.59 23.94
N GLN A 47 -9.79 -125.52 23.44
CA GLN A 47 -9.81 -124.20 24.07
C GLN A 47 -11.22 -123.60 24.19
N PHE A 48 -12.08 -123.87 23.20
CA PHE A 48 -13.45 -123.34 23.14
C PHE A 48 -14.49 -124.21 23.87
N VAL A 49 -14.39 -125.54 23.79
CA VAL A 49 -15.38 -126.46 24.36
C VAL A 49 -15.07 -126.86 25.81
N ARG A 50 -13.77 -126.95 26.17
CA ARG A 50 -13.24 -127.26 27.52
C ARG A 50 -13.97 -128.39 28.26
N LYS A 51 -14.38 -129.45 27.55
CA LYS A 51 -15.09 -130.62 28.08
C LYS A 51 -14.58 -131.91 27.44
N GLY A 52 -14.47 -133.00 28.21
CA GLY A 52 -14.08 -134.33 27.73
C GLY A 52 -12.61 -134.68 27.92
N SER A 53 -12.23 -135.91 27.54
CA SER A 53 -10.85 -136.40 27.60
C SER A 53 -9.96 -135.72 26.55
N MET A 54 -8.64 -135.79 26.74
CA MET A 54 -7.66 -135.16 25.84
C MET A 54 -7.75 -135.67 24.38
N SER A 55 -8.28 -136.88 24.14
CA SER A 55 -8.42 -137.47 22.80
C SER A 55 -9.73 -137.11 22.09
N ALA A 56 -10.74 -136.61 22.79
CA ALA A 56 -12.07 -136.33 22.23
C ALA A 56 -12.11 -135.24 21.12
N PRO A 57 -11.34 -134.14 21.20
CA PRO A 57 -11.31 -133.13 20.13
C PRO A 57 -10.71 -133.66 18.82
N ALA A 58 -9.72 -134.55 18.89
CA ALA A 58 -9.07 -135.12 17.71
C ALA A 58 -9.98 -136.14 17.00
N GLU A 59 -10.69 -136.97 17.76
CA GLU A 59 -11.66 -137.94 17.22
C GLU A 59 -12.84 -137.22 16.56
N ALA A 60 -13.40 -136.19 17.21
CA ALA A 60 -14.50 -135.39 16.65
C ALA A 60 -14.08 -134.63 15.38
N LEU A 61 -12.85 -134.09 15.34
CA LEU A 61 -12.31 -133.44 14.15
C LEU A 61 -12.12 -134.43 12.99
N ALA A 62 -11.57 -135.61 13.25
CA ALA A 62 -11.38 -136.64 12.23
C ALA A 62 -12.73 -137.07 11.64
N LYS A 63 -13.72 -137.32 12.50
CA LYS A 63 -15.08 -137.67 12.09
C LYS A 63 -15.78 -136.56 11.32
N PHE A 64 -15.63 -135.29 11.73
CA PHE A 64 -16.16 -134.14 11.00
C PHE A 64 -15.62 -134.05 9.57
N TRP A 65 -14.31 -134.23 9.38
CA TRP A 65 -13.71 -134.22 8.05
C TRP A 65 -14.11 -135.42 7.21
N GLU A 66 -14.30 -136.58 7.82
CA GLU A 66 -14.84 -137.77 7.15
C GLU A 66 -16.28 -137.56 6.69
N ASP A 67 -17.15 -137.05 7.56
CA ASP A 67 -18.55 -136.71 7.26
C ASP A 67 -18.66 -135.60 6.19
N LEU A 68 -17.77 -134.60 6.25
CA LEU A 68 -17.74 -133.53 5.24
C LEU A 68 -17.31 -134.07 3.89
N ARG A 69 -16.28 -134.93 3.85
CA ARG A 69 -15.82 -135.56 2.60
C ARG A 69 -16.87 -136.50 2.03
N SER A 70 -17.57 -137.28 2.85
CA SER A 70 -18.63 -138.18 2.37
C SER A 70 -19.80 -137.40 1.80
N LYS A 71 -20.24 -136.31 2.46
CA LYS A 71 -21.34 -135.46 1.97
C LYS A 71 -21.00 -134.61 0.76
N ALA A 72 -19.74 -134.17 0.63
CA ALA A 72 -19.28 -133.42 -0.55
C ALA A 72 -18.99 -134.34 -1.75
N ARG A 73 -18.94 -135.66 -1.54
CA ARG A 73 -18.73 -136.63 -2.61
C ARG A 73 -20.04 -136.89 -3.33
N VAL A 74 -20.16 -136.38 -4.55
CA VAL A 74 -21.23 -136.76 -5.46
C VAL A 74 -20.87 -138.12 -6.04
N GLU A 75 -21.28 -139.20 -5.37
CA GLU A 75 -21.25 -140.54 -5.98
C GLU A 75 -22.49 -140.73 -6.84
N ILE A 76 -22.31 -140.89 -8.16
CA ILE A 76 -23.38 -141.33 -9.06
C ILE A 76 -23.53 -142.84 -8.87
N ASP A 77 -24.25 -143.24 -7.81
CA ASP A 77 -24.49 -144.65 -7.54
C ASP A 77 -25.76 -145.13 -8.24
N HIS A 78 -25.60 -145.54 -9.50
CA HIS A 78 -26.62 -146.28 -10.24
C HIS A 78 -26.19 -147.76 -10.34
N PRO A 79 -27.01 -148.72 -9.85
CA PRO A 79 -26.61 -150.12 -9.69
C PRO A 79 -26.37 -150.88 -11.01
N ASN A 80 -26.82 -150.34 -12.15
CA ASN A 80 -26.65 -150.97 -13.47
C ASN A 80 -25.67 -150.23 -14.41
N LEU A 81 -24.82 -149.32 -13.91
CA LEU A 81 -23.85 -148.60 -14.74
C LEU A 81 -22.45 -149.27 -14.69
N PRO A 82 -21.88 -149.72 -15.82
CA PRO A 82 -20.51 -150.22 -15.89
C PRO A 82 -19.49 -149.24 -15.28
N SER A 83 -18.55 -149.76 -14.51
CA SER A 83 -17.51 -148.97 -13.82
C SER A 83 -16.67 -148.12 -14.77
N GLU A 84 -16.42 -148.61 -15.98
CA GLU A 84 -15.71 -147.89 -17.04
C GLU A 84 -16.45 -146.62 -17.50
N LEU A 85 -17.79 -146.68 -17.64
CA LEU A 85 -18.61 -145.51 -17.98
C LEU A 85 -18.67 -144.49 -16.83
N LYS A 86 -18.72 -144.95 -15.57
CA LYS A 86 -18.64 -144.07 -14.39
C LYS A 86 -17.30 -143.32 -14.35
N ALA A 87 -16.19 -144.02 -14.60
CA ALA A 87 -14.86 -143.42 -14.61
C ALA A 87 -14.71 -142.38 -15.73
N SER A 88 -15.14 -142.72 -16.95
CA SER A 88 -15.10 -141.80 -18.10
C SER A 88 -15.97 -140.55 -17.89
N ALA A 89 -17.19 -140.71 -17.36
CA ALA A 89 -18.07 -139.59 -17.06
C ALA A 89 -17.50 -138.69 -15.95
N ALA A 90 -16.91 -139.28 -14.89
CA ALA A 90 -16.27 -138.52 -13.83
C ALA A 90 -15.04 -137.74 -14.33
N GLU A 91 -14.25 -138.33 -15.23
CA GLU A 91 -13.11 -137.66 -15.86
C GLU A 91 -13.56 -136.49 -16.75
N ALA A 92 -14.62 -136.69 -17.55
CA ALA A 92 -15.19 -135.64 -18.39
C ALA A 92 -15.75 -134.47 -17.56
N ILE A 93 -16.48 -134.76 -16.47
CA ILE A 93 -17.00 -133.73 -15.56
C ILE A 93 -15.85 -133.01 -14.84
N ALA A 94 -14.82 -133.72 -14.39
CA ALA A 94 -13.65 -133.13 -13.76
C ALA A 94 -12.82 -132.27 -14.74
N ALA A 95 -12.75 -132.65 -16.02
CA ALA A 95 -12.13 -131.84 -17.07
C ALA A 95 -12.93 -130.57 -17.33
N LEU A 96 -14.25 -130.68 -17.53
CA LEU A 96 -15.15 -129.54 -17.72
C LEU A 96 -15.09 -128.57 -16.54
N TRP A 97 -15.10 -129.08 -15.30
CA TRP A 97 -14.98 -128.25 -14.10
C TRP A 97 -13.63 -127.53 -14.03
N ARG A 98 -12.52 -128.21 -14.36
CA ARG A 98 -11.19 -127.58 -14.41
C ARG A 98 -11.13 -126.49 -15.46
N GLU A 99 -11.67 -126.72 -16.65
CA GLU A 99 -11.70 -125.76 -17.75
C GLU A 99 -12.58 -124.55 -17.41
N ALA A 100 -13.79 -124.77 -16.89
CA ALA A 100 -14.68 -123.71 -16.42
C ALA A 100 -14.07 -122.90 -15.28
N THR A 101 -13.41 -123.55 -14.31
CA THR A 101 -12.72 -122.85 -13.22
C THR A 101 -11.50 -122.08 -13.72
N ALA A 102 -10.78 -122.60 -14.71
CA ALA A 102 -9.65 -121.89 -15.34
C ALA A 102 -10.13 -120.66 -16.13
N ALA A 103 -11.21 -120.80 -16.91
CA ALA A 103 -11.84 -119.68 -17.63
C ALA A 103 -12.32 -118.59 -16.66
N ALA A 104 -13.06 -118.96 -15.61
CA ALA A 104 -13.52 -118.00 -14.60
C ALA A 104 -12.37 -117.29 -13.87
N ARG A 105 -11.26 -117.99 -13.58
CA ARG A 105 -10.06 -117.36 -12.99
C ARG A 105 -9.38 -116.41 -13.96
N HIS A 106 -9.34 -116.74 -15.24
CA HIS A 106 -8.78 -115.89 -16.28
C HIS A 106 -9.62 -114.62 -16.47
N GLU A 107 -10.94 -114.73 -16.60
CA GLU A 107 -11.87 -113.59 -16.68
C GLU A 107 -11.78 -112.70 -15.43
N LEU A 108 -11.68 -113.29 -14.23
CA LEU A 108 -11.49 -112.53 -13.01
C LEU A 108 -10.14 -111.79 -13.00
N ALA A 109 -9.09 -112.38 -13.56
CA ALA A 109 -7.79 -111.74 -13.67
C ALA A 109 -7.80 -110.59 -14.68
N SER A 110 -8.50 -110.73 -15.82
CA SER A 110 -8.64 -109.65 -16.80
C SER A 110 -9.45 -108.49 -16.22
N LEU A 111 -10.59 -108.76 -15.57
CA LEU A 111 -11.40 -107.72 -14.92
C LEU A 111 -10.62 -106.98 -13.83
N ARG A 112 -9.81 -107.69 -13.02
CA ARG A 112 -8.95 -107.04 -12.02
C ARG A 112 -7.93 -106.10 -12.63
N LEU A 113 -7.35 -106.46 -13.78
CA LEU A 113 -6.38 -105.63 -14.47
C LEU A 113 -7.05 -104.41 -15.10
N GLU A 114 -8.24 -104.58 -15.67
CA GLU A 114 -9.08 -103.49 -16.19
C GLU A 114 -9.48 -102.51 -15.09
N ASP A 115 -9.96 -103.01 -13.93
CA ASP A 115 -10.30 -102.20 -12.76
C ASP A 115 -9.08 -101.44 -12.23
N GLN A 116 -7.92 -102.10 -12.15
CA GLN A 116 -6.66 -101.45 -11.74
C GLN A 116 -6.27 -100.34 -12.70
N ALA A 117 -6.33 -100.59 -14.02
CA ALA A 117 -6.05 -99.58 -15.03
C ALA A 117 -7.05 -98.41 -14.97
N ALA A 118 -8.33 -98.68 -14.75
CA ALA A 118 -9.36 -97.65 -14.59
C ALA A 118 -9.13 -96.79 -13.34
N VAL A 119 -8.74 -97.41 -12.21
CA VAL A 119 -8.38 -96.69 -10.98
C VAL A 119 -7.13 -95.83 -11.18
N GLU A 120 -6.09 -96.36 -11.82
CA GLU A 120 -4.88 -95.59 -12.13
C GLU A 120 -5.17 -94.40 -13.06
N GLN A 121 -6.02 -94.59 -14.07
CA GLN A 121 -6.47 -93.52 -14.96
C GLN A 121 -7.25 -92.45 -14.18
N ALA A 122 -8.23 -92.84 -13.36
CA ALA A 122 -9.02 -91.91 -12.56
C ALA A 122 -8.16 -91.11 -11.56
N LEU A 123 -7.20 -91.77 -10.89
CA LEU A 123 -6.24 -91.09 -10.00
C LEU A 123 -5.33 -90.13 -10.78
N GLY A 124 -4.90 -90.52 -11.98
CA GLY A 124 -4.11 -89.66 -12.87
C GLY A 124 -4.87 -88.42 -13.34
N GLU A 125 -6.14 -88.58 -13.71
CA GLU A 125 -7.02 -87.46 -14.08
C GLU A 125 -7.31 -86.54 -12.89
N GLU A 126 -7.59 -87.09 -11.72
CA GLU A 126 -7.78 -86.30 -10.49
C GLU A 126 -6.53 -85.49 -10.14
N ALA A 127 -5.34 -86.11 -10.23
CA ALA A 127 -4.08 -85.42 -9.97
C ALA A 127 -3.85 -84.26 -10.96
N ARG A 128 -4.11 -84.48 -12.26
CA ARG A 128 -4.01 -83.44 -13.29
C ARG A 128 -5.03 -82.32 -13.07
N ALA A 129 -6.27 -82.65 -12.71
CA ALA A 129 -7.31 -81.67 -12.41
C ALA A 129 -6.95 -80.82 -11.17
N ARG A 130 -6.41 -81.45 -10.12
CA ARG A 130 -5.92 -80.75 -8.92
C ARG A 130 -4.75 -79.83 -9.23
N GLN A 131 -3.81 -80.27 -10.06
CA GLN A 131 -2.68 -79.44 -10.49
C GLN A 131 -3.17 -78.23 -11.31
N ALA A 132 -4.04 -78.46 -12.29
CA ALA A 132 -4.61 -77.38 -13.11
C ALA A 132 -5.40 -76.37 -12.25
N ALA A 133 -6.15 -76.85 -11.25
CA ALA A 133 -6.84 -75.98 -10.30
C ALA A 133 -5.88 -75.15 -9.44
N ALA A 134 -4.78 -75.75 -8.96
CA ALA A 134 -3.76 -75.04 -8.20
C ALA A 134 -3.06 -73.94 -9.05
N GLU A 135 -2.73 -74.24 -10.30
CA GLU A 135 -2.15 -73.28 -11.24
C GLU A 135 -3.13 -72.15 -11.59
N ALA A 136 -4.43 -72.47 -11.77
CA ALA A 136 -5.48 -71.49 -11.98
C ALA A 136 -5.66 -70.57 -10.76
N LEU A 137 -5.58 -71.10 -9.54
CA LEU A 137 -5.65 -70.29 -8.32
C LEU A 137 -4.43 -69.37 -8.18
N ALA A 138 -3.22 -69.89 -8.40
CA ALA A 138 -1.99 -69.10 -8.33
C ALA A 138 -1.96 -67.96 -9.38
N SER A 139 -2.43 -68.23 -10.59
CA SER A 139 -2.55 -67.20 -11.63
C SER A 139 -3.64 -66.16 -11.30
N ALA A 140 -4.78 -66.58 -10.73
CA ALA A 140 -5.82 -65.67 -10.27
C ALA A 140 -5.35 -64.77 -9.12
N GLU A 141 -4.57 -65.30 -8.17
CA GLU A 141 -3.95 -64.51 -7.10
C GLU A 141 -2.96 -63.49 -7.66
N THR A 142 -2.10 -63.90 -8.59
CA THR A 142 -1.15 -63.01 -9.26
C THR A 142 -1.87 -61.88 -9.99
N LEU A 143 -2.94 -62.20 -10.74
CA LEU A 143 -3.76 -61.19 -11.42
C LEU A 143 -4.46 -60.26 -10.44
N ARG A 144 -4.97 -60.77 -9.31
CA ARG A 144 -5.56 -59.94 -8.25
C ARG A 144 -4.55 -58.95 -7.68
N HIS A 145 -3.30 -59.38 -7.43
CA HIS A 145 -2.24 -58.48 -6.99
C HIS A 145 -1.88 -57.43 -8.04
N GLN A 146 -1.81 -57.80 -9.32
CA GLN A 146 -1.55 -56.85 -10.41
C GLN A 146 -2.67 -55.82 -10.54
N VAL A 147 -3.94 -56.24 -10.44
CA VAL A 147 -5.10 -55.35 -10.47
C VAL A 147 -5.08 -54.40 -9.27
N ALA A 148 -4.81 -54.90 -8.07
CA ALA A 148 -4.71 -54.07 -6.86
C ALA A 148 -3.59 -53.01 -6.99
N ALA A 149 -2.39 -53.42 -7.46
CA ALA A 149 -1.28 -52.49 -7.69
C ALA A 149 -1.59 -51.45 -8.78
N ALA A 150 -2.26 -51.86 -9.87
CA ALA A 150 -2.68 -50.94 -10.91
C ALA A 150 -3.74 -49.94 -10.41
N GLN A 151 -4.68 -50.39 -9.58
CA GLN A 151 -5.68 -49.53 -8.94
C GLN A 151 -5.01 -48.52 -8.00
N GLU A 152 -4.06 -48.96 -7.18
CA GLU A 152 -3.30 -48.06 -6.30
C GLU A 152 -2.51 -47.02 -7.11
N SER A 153 -1.82 -47.43 -8.18
CA SER A 153 -1.11 -46.50 -9.07
C SER A 153 -2.06 -45.51 -9.75
N LEU A 154 -3.26 -45.94 -10.14
CA LEU A 154 -4.27 -45.06 -10.71
C LEU A 154 -4.76 -44.03 -9.69
N GLN A 155 -5.02 -44.45 -8.46
CA GLN A 155 -5.43 -43.55 -7.36
C GLN A 155 -4.35 -42.51 -7.07
N GLN A 156 -3.08 -42.93 -6.98
CA GLN A 156 -1.95 -42.01 -6.80
C GLN A 156 -1.85 -40.98 -7.95
N ARG A 157 -1.98 -41.44 -9.20
CA ARG A 157 -1.98 -40.53 -10.36
C ARG A 157 -3.17 -39.57 -10.35
N GLN A 158 -4.33 -40.00 -9.87
CA GLN A 158 -5.50 -39.12 -9.72
C GLN A 158 -5.25 -38.05 -8.65
N THR A 159 -4.69 -38.42 -7.50
CA THR A 159 -4.34 -37.45 -6.45
C THR A 159 -3.28 -36.45 -6.93
N ASP A 160 -2.27 -36.91 -7.68
CA ASP A 160 -1.23 -36.06 -8.24
C ASP A 160 -1.82 -35.10 -9.28
N LEU A 161 -2.70 -35.59 -10.17
CA LEU A 161 -3.38 -34.77 -11.16
C LEU A 161 -4.26 -33.70 -10.50
N GLU A 162 -4.96 -34.03 -9.42
CA GLU A 162 -5.72 -33.06 -8.64
C GLU A 162 -4.84 -32.02 -7.97
N ALA A 163 -3.70 -32.43 -7.41
CA ALA A 163 -2.72 -31.50 -6.83
C ALA A 163 -2.16 -30.54 -7.88
N GLU A 164 -1.77 -31.04 -9.05
CA GLU A 164 -1.32 -30.23 -10.18
C GLU A 164 -2.41 -29.28 -10.70
N ARG A 165 -3.67 -29.72 -10.78
CA ARG A 165 -4.80 -28.86 -11.15
C ARG A 165 -5.01 -27.73 -10.14
N ARG A 166 -4.90 -28.02 -8.84
CA ARG A 166 -4.99 -27.00 -7.77
C ARG A 166 -3.81 -26.02 -7.84
N ALA A 167 -2.60 -26.53 -8.06
CA ALA A 167 -1.41 -25.69 -8.23
C ALA A 167 -1.54 -24.77 -9.46
N HIS A 168 -1.99 -25.32 -10.60
CA HIS A 168 -2.24 -24.56 -11.82
C HIS A 168 -3.33 -23.50 -11.65
N ALA A 169 -4.46 -23.84 -11.01
CA ALA A 169 -5.49 -22.86 -10.70
C ALA A 169 -4.94 -21.74 -9.80
N GLY A 170 -4.09 -22.08 -8.83
CA GLY A 170 -3.41 -21.10 -7.98
C GLY A 170 -2.44 -20.19 -8.74
N THR A 171 -1.67 -20.71 -9.69
CA THR A 171 -0.77 -19.88 -10.52
C THR A 171 -1.54 -18.98 -11.48
N VAL A 172 -2.62 -19.47 -12.09
CA VAL A 172 -3.51 -18.67 -12.94
C VAL A 172 -4.16 -17.53 -12.16
N ALA A 173 -4.68 -17.79 -10.95
CA ALA A 173 -5.25 -16.75 -10.11
C ALA A 173 -4.22 -15.67 -9.72
N ARG A 174 -2.98 -16.07 -9.39
CA ARG A 174 -1.88 -15.12 -9.12
C ARG A 174 -1.53 -14.30 -10.36
N LEU A 175 -1.51 -14.92 -11.54
CA LEU A 175 -1.24 -14.21 -12.79
C LEU A 175 -2.32 -13.16 -13.08
N GLN A 176 -3.60 -13.51 -12.91
CA GLN A 176 -4.72 -12.60 -13.09
C GLN A 176 -4.65 -11.41 -12.12
N GLU A 177 -4.30 -11.66 -10.85
CA GLU A 177 -4.15 -10.60 -9.86
C GLU A 177 -2.96 -9.67 -10.20
N LEU A 178 -1.83 -10.23 -10.63
CA LEU A 178 -0.70 -9.43 -11.11
C LEU A 178 -1.04 -8.60 -12.34
N GLN A 179 -1.82 -9.15 -13.28
CA GLN A 179 -2.32 -8.42 -14.44
C GLN A 179 -3.22 -7.25 -14.02
N ARG A 180 -4.15 -7.48 -13.08
CA ARG A 180 -5.01 -6.43 -12.52
C ARG A 180 -4.18 -5.32 -11.86
N HIS A 181 -3.19 -5.67 -11.05
CA HIS A 181 -2.29 -4.68 -10.44
C HIS A 181 -1.47 -3.90 -11.47
N LEU A 182 -1.00 -4.54 -12.54
CA LEU A 182 -0.29 -3.85 -13.63
C LEU A 182 -1.20 -2.87 -14.37
N GLU A 183 -2.45 -3.24 -14.63
CA GLU A 183 -3.45 -2.36 -15.24
C GLU A 183 -3.80 -1.17 -14.33
N GLU A 184 -4.00 -1.42 -13.04
CA GLU A 184 -4.22 -0.36 -12.04
C GLU A 184 -3.03 0.60 -11.95
N ALA A 185 -1.80 0.07 -11.89
CA ALA A 185 -0.59 0.89 -11.86
C ALA A 185 -0.42 1.72 -13.14
N ARG A 186 -0.70 1.14 -14.32
CA ARG A 186 -0.69 1.88 -15.60
C ARG A 186 -1.72 3.01 -15.60
N ASN A 187 -2.94 2.74 -15.15
CA ASN A 187 -4.00 3.73 -15.06
C ASN A 187 -3.64 4.86 -14.08
N GLN A 188 -3.05 4.53 -12.93
CA GLN A 188 -2.56 5.52 -11.98
C GLN A 188 -1.42 6.36 -12.57
N GLN A 189 -0.46 5.73 -13.24
CA GLN A 189 0.63 6.44 -13.90
C GLN A 189 0.10 7.41 -14.96
N GLU A 190 -0.86 7.00 -15.79
CA GLU A 190 -1.42 7.87 -16.81
C GLU A 190 -2.19 9.04 -16.19
N ARG A 191 -2.97 8.81 -15.13
CA ARG A 191 -3.62 9.89 -14.37
C ARG A 191 -2.60 10.90 -13.83
N VAL A 192 -1.54 10.42 -13.17
CA VAL A 192 -0.47 11.28 -12.66
C VAL A 192 0.21 12.06 -13.78
N ARG A 193 0.43 11.47 -14.95
CA ARG A 193 1.00 12.19 -16.11
C ARG A 193 0.08 13.29 -16.62
N VAL A 194 -1.22 13.00 -16.73
CA VAL A 194 -2.22 13.99 -17.14
C VAL A 194 -2.30 15.13 -16.12
N ASP A 195 -2.44 14.81 -14.83
CA ASP A 195 -2.53 15.80 -13.76
C ASP A 195 -1.27 16.68 -13.70
N PHE A 196 -0.08 16.06 -13.75
CA PHE A 196 1.18 16.80 -13.79
C PHE A 196 1.30 17.69 -15.02
N SER A 197 0.85 17.23 -16.20
CA SER A 197 0.87 18.06 -17.41
C SER A 197 -0.07 19.27 -17.28
N ALA A 198 -1.23 19.10 -16.64
CA ALA A 198 -2.17 20.17 -16.38
C ALA A 198 -1.62 21.18 -15.35
N GLU A 199 -0.98 20.70 -14.28
CA GLU A 199 -0.30 21.56 -13.30
C GLU A 199 0.86 22.33 -13.93
N LEU A 200 1.67 21.68 -14.78
CA LEU A 200 2.75 22.34 -15.50
C LEU A 200 2.23 23.43 -16.45
N ALA A 201 1.11 23.18 -17.14
CA ALA A 201 0.48 24.19 -17.99
C ALA A 201 0.00 25.40 -17.17
N LYS A 202 -0.68 25.16 -16.04
CA LYS A 202 -1.12 26.22 -15.11
C LYS A 202 0.06 27.01 -14.55
N ALA A 203 1.15 26.33 -14.17
CA ALA A 203 2.35 26.99 -13.67
C ALA A 203 3.00 27.87 -14.74
N ARG A 204 3.08 27.40 -15.99
CA ARG A 204 3.57 28.21 -17.12
C ARG A 204 2.69 29.43 -17.37
N GLU A 205 1.37 29.27 -17.37
CA GLU A 205 0.45 30.39 -17.53
C GLU A 205 0.60 31.42 -16.40
N ALA A 206 0.72 30.97 -15.15
CA ALA A 206 0.95 31.86 -14.01
C ALA A 206 2.26 32.64 -14.14
N VAL A 207 3.33 32.00 -14.64
CA VAL A 207 4.62 32.66 -14.93
C VAL A 207 4.47 33.69 -16.04
N GLU A 208 3.79 33.38 -17.15
CA GLU A 208 3.54 34.35 -18.23
C GLU A 208 2.72 35.56 -17.75
N VAL A 209 1.69 35.34 -16.92
CA VAL A 209 0.91 36.42 -16.31
C VAL A 209 1.76 37.26 -15.36
N ALA A 210 2.66 36.64 -14.58
CA ALA A 210 3.57 37.37 -13.69
C ALA A 210 4.59 38.20 -14.49
N ASN A 211 5.19 37.62 -15.54
CA ASN A 211 6.12 38.31 -16.42
C ASN A 211 5.47 39.50 -17.12
N SER A 212 4.28 39.31 -17.71
CA SER A 212 3.55 40.42 -18.36
C SER A 212 3.17 41.55 -17.38
N ARG A 213 2.84 41.22 -16.13
CA ARG A 213 2.65 42.22 -15.07
C ARG A 213 3.94 42.95 -14.71
N SER A 214 5.07 42.24 -14.62
CA SER A 214 6.39 42.83 -14.40
C SER A 214 6.75 43.79 -15.53
N ASP A 215 6.64 43.34 -16.78
CA ASP A 215 6.91 44.17 -17.97
C ASP A 215 6.03 45.43 -18.01
N ALA A 216 4.74 45.30 -17.67
CA ALA A 216 3.83 46.43 -17.60
C ALA A 216 4.20 47.42 -16.48
N ALA A 217 4.60 46.90 -15.31
CA ALA A 217 5.06 47.72 -14.19
C ALA A 217 6.39 48.43 -14.53
N GLU A 218 7.33 47.74 -15.18
CA GLU A 218 8.59 48.32 -15.67
C GLU A 218 8.35 49.43 -16.69
N ARG A 219 7.48 49.21 -17.68
CA ARG A 219 7.11 50.25 -18.66
C ARG A 219 6.50 51.47 -17.98
N ARG A 220 5.60 51.26 -17.01
CA ARG A 220 5.01 52.37 -16.25
C ARG A 220 6.06 53.13 -15.46
N ALA A 221 6.95 52.43 -14.76
CA ALA A 221 8.03 53.04 -14.00
C ALA A 221 8.97 53.87 -14.91
N LEU A 222 9.29 53.38 -16.11
CA LEU A 222 10.08 54.14 -17.09
C LEU A 222 9.37 55.42 -17.55
N LEU A 223 8.06 55.35 -17.82
CA LEU A 223 7.27 56.54 -18.18
C LEU A 223 7.21 57.55 -17.05
N ASP A 224 7.01 57.10 -15.80
CA ASP A 224 6.98 57.96 -14.62
C ASP A 224 8.36 58.62 -14.40
N ILE A 225 9.47 57.88 -14.57
CA ILE A 225 10.83 58.42 -14.53
C ILE A 225 11.03 59.49 -15.61
N ASP A 226 10.56 59.26 -16.84
CA ASP A 226 10.71 60.25 -17.92
C ASP A 226 9.84 61.49 -17.69
N GLN A 227 8.63 61.34 -17.14
CA GLN A 227 7.80 62.47 -16.71
C GLN A 227 8.48 63.28 -15.61
N GLU A 228 9.05 62.63 -14.60
CA GLU A 228 9.80 63.28 -13.52
C GLU A 228 11.06 63.99 -14.06
N ARG A 229 11.78 63.38 -15.00
CA ARG A 229 12.92 64.03 -15.68
C ARG A 229 12.49 65.27 -16.44
N GLN A 230 11.38 65.21 -17.20
CA GLN A 230 10.85 66.36 -17.91
C GLN A 230 10.35 67.46 -16.96
N ALA A 231 9.70 67.09 -15.86
CA ALA A 231 9.26 68.02 -14.82
C ALA A 231 10.45 68.73 -14.17
N ARG A 232 11.52 67.99 -13.83
CA ARG A 232 12.79 68.54 -13.33
C ARG A 232 13.40 69.53 -14.33
N ILE A 233 13.53 69.17 -15.60
CA ILE A 233 14.05 70.07 -16.64
C ILE A 233 13.21 71.35 -16.76
N LYS A 234 11.88 71.25 -16.67
CA LYS A 234 10.99 72.42 -16.68
C LYS A 234 11.19 73.29 -15.44
N ALA A 235 11.29 72.69 -14.26
CA ALA A 235 11.55 73.39 -13.00
C ALA A 235 12.93 74.08 -13.03
N ASP A 236 13.98 73.42 -13.51
CA ASP A 236 15.32 74.00 -13.66
C ASP A 236 15.29 75.21 -14.62
N LYS A 237 14.59 75.12 -15.75
CA LYS A 237 14.42 76.27 -16.66
C LYS A 237 13.67 77.44 -15.99
N GLN A 238 12.64 77.16 -15.19
CA GLN A 238 11.91 78.17 -14.45
C GLN A 238 12.78 78.81 -13.36
N LEU A 239 13.55 78.02 -12.61
CA LEU A 239 14.51 78.52 -11.63
C LEU A 239 15.55 79.43 -12.29
N GLU A 240 16.08 79.05 -13.46
CA GLU A 240 17.08 79.84 -14.18
C GLU A 240 16.48 81.14 -14.72
N ALA A 241 15.23 81.10 -15.20
CA ALA A 241 14.48 82.30 -15.57
C ALA A 241 14.24 83.24 -14.38
N LEU A 242 13.82 82.71 -13.22
CA LEU A 242 13.62 83.49 -12.00
C LEU A 242 14.94 84.07 -11.47
N ARG A 243 16.04 83.30 -11.51
CA ARG A 243 17.40 83.80 -11.19
C ARG A 243 17.79 84.94 -12.11
N GLY A 244 17.53 84.82 -13.41
CA GLY A 244 17.75 85.89 -14.39
C GLY A 244 16.93 87.14 -14.09
N GLN A 245 15.64 86.99 -13.76
CA GLN A 245 14.76 88.10 -13.36
C GLN A 245 15.23 88.78 -12.07
N LEU A 246 15.64 87.99 -11.06
CA LEU A 246 16.20 88.50 -9.82
C LEU A 246 17.48 89.29 -10.07
N ALA A 247 18.41 88.77 -10.87
CA ALA A 247 19.64 89.47 -11.23
C ALA A 247 19.36 90.80 -11.96
N GLN A 248 18.36 90.83 -12.86
CA GLN A 248 17.92 92.06 -13.51
C GLN A 248 17.30 93.06 -12.53
N ALA A 249 16.43 92.58 -11.61
CA ALA A 249 15.84 93.41 -10.58
C ALA A 249 16.89 93.98 -9.63
N GLU A 250 17.88 93.19 -9.23
CA GLU A 250 19.03 93.64 -8.45
C GLU A 250 19.87 94.68 -9.20
N SER A 251 20.13 94.49 -10.50
CA SER A 251 20.83 95.51 -11.32
C SER A 251 20.06 96.82 -11.36
N ARG A 252 18.76 96.77 -11.67
CA ARG A 252 17.89 97.95 -11.67
C ARG A 252 17.82 98.62 -10.30
N HIS A 253 17.79 97.84 -9.22
CA HIS A 253 17.81 98.38 -7.88
C HIS A 253 19.15 99.05 -7.56
N ARG A 254 20.29 98.42 -7.91
CA ARG A 254 21.62 99.02 -7.79
C ARG A 254 21.74 100.32 -8.60
N GLU A 255 21.29 100.33 -9.85
CA GLU A 255 21.24 101.53 -10.70
C GLU A 255 20.37 102.62 -10.09
N SER A 256 19.18 102.29 -9.58
CA SER A 256 18.32 103.24 -8.88
C SER A 256 18.97 103.77 -7.59
N MET A 257 19.65 102.92 -6.82
CA MET A 257 20.37 103.34 -5.61
C MET A 257 21.53 104.26 -5.94
N LEU A 258 22.28 104.00 -7.01
CA LEU A 258 23.31 104.90 -7.53
C LEU A 258 22.72 106.23 -7.97
N ALA A 259 21.62 106.22 -8.74
CA ALA A 259 20.93 107.43 -9.17
C ALA A 259 20.38 108.26 -8.00
N GLN A 260 19.87 107.59 -6.96
CA GLN A 260 19.44 108.24 -5.71
C GLN A 260 20.64 108.81 -4.94
N ALA A 261 21.75 108.07 -4.83
CA ALA A 261 22.98 108.55 -4.22
C ALA A 261 23.52 109.79 -4.95
N ASP A 262 23.54 109.78 -6.29
CA ASP A 262 23.89 110.93 -7.13
C ASP A 262 22.94 112.12 -6.93
N ALA A 263 21.64 111.88 -6.77
CA ALA A 263 20.67 112.93 -6.47
C ALA A 263 20.90 113.53 -5.07
N VAL A 264 21.21 112.70 -4.07
CA VAL A 264 21.56 113.13 -2.72
C VAL A 264 22.84 113.96 -2.72
N THR A 265 23.92 113.52 -3.38
CA THR A 265 25.15 114.33 -3.50
C THR A 265 24.89 115.64 -4.22
N ARG A 266 24.09 115.67 -5.29
CA ARG A 266 23.69 116.93 -5.95
C ARG A 266 22.91 117.86 -5.02
N LEU A 267 22.00 117.32 -4.21
CA LEU A 267 21.25 118.09 -3.22
C LEU A 267 22.14 118.58 -2.08
N GLN A 268 23.10 117.78 -1.63
CA GLN A 268 24.11 118.18 -0.65
C GLN A 268 24.97 119.33 -1.19
N ILE A 269 25.51 119.23 -2.41
CA ILE A 269 26.25 120.32 -3.04
C ILE A 269 25.40 121.60 -3.13
N LYS A 270 24.11 121.49 -3.47
CA LYS A 270 23.19 122.63 -3.49
C LYS A 270 22.91 123.19 -2.10
N ALA A 271 22.79 122.33 -1.09
CA ALA A 271 22.60 122.73 0.30
C ALA A 271 23.85 123.44 0.83
N ASP A 272 25.04 122.91 0.59
CA ASP A 272 26.32 123.53 0.94
C ASP A 272 26.47 124.90 0.26
N ALA A 273 26.17 125.00 -1.04
CA ALA A 273 26.18 126.27 -1.76
C ALA A 273 25.14 127.27 -1.22
N ALA A 274 23.96 126.78 -0.83
CA ALA A 274 22.94 127.61 -0.17
C ALA A 274 23.39 128.06 1.23
N GLU A 275 24.00 127.19 2.02
CA GLU A 275 24.60 127.53 3.32
C GLU A 275 25.69 128.58 3.17
N ASP A 276 26.56 128.43 2.17
CA ASP A 276 27.61 129.41 1.87
C ASP A 276 27.01 130.76 1.45
N SER A 277 26.00 130.77 0.57
CA SER A 277 25.27 132.01 0.26
C SER A 277 24.56 132.62 1.47
N GLN A 278 24.07 131.79 2.40
CA GLN A 278 23.44 132.25 3.63
C GLN A 278 24.49 132.84 4.58
N ARG A 279 25.69 132.24 4.67
CA ARG A 279 26.84 132.76 5.41
C ARG A 279 27.30 134.10 4.83
N GLU A 280 27.37 134.22 3.51
CA GLU A 280 27.66 135.49 2.82
C GLU A 280 26.60 136.54 3.09
N LEU A 281 25.31 136.20 2.96
CA LEU A 281 24.20 137.11 3.26
C LEU A 281 24.17 137.52 4.73
N THR A 282 24.48 136.62 5.68
CA THR A 282 24.56 136.97 7.10
C THR A 282 25.78 137.81 7.42
N ALA A 283 26.93 137.57 6.77
CA ALA A 283 28.09 138.44 6.86
C ALA A 283 27.80 139.85 6.30
N SER A 284 27.13 139.93 5.15
CA SER A 284 26.65 141.19 4.57
C SER A 284 25.59 141.89 5.43
N ASN A 285 24.68 141.13 6.05
CA ASN A 285 23.72 141.71 7.00
C ASN A 285 24.43 142.27 8.24
N ARG A 286 25.43 141.57 8.76
CA ARG A 286 26.25 142.07 9.88
C ARG A 286 26.95 143.36 9.49
N SER A 287 27.60 143.43 8.33
CA SER A 287 28.24 144.67 7.88
C SER A 287 27.23 145.81 7.71
N LEU A 288 26.03 145.54 7.18
CA LEU A 288 24.96 146.54 7.07
C LEU A 288 24.42 147.00 8.44
N VAL A 289 24.36 146.09 9.42
CA VAL A 289 23.97 146.43 10.80
C VAL A 289 25.05 147.30 11.45
N ASP A 290 26.32 146.99 11.26
CA ASP A 290 27.45 147.77 11.75
C ASP A 290 27.46 149.17 11.11
N ASP A 291 27.22 149.27 9.79
CA ASP A 291 27.07 150.54 9.07
C ASP A 291 25.86 151.35 9.56
N LEU A 292 24.73 150.69 9.86
CA LEU A 292 23.55 151.32 10.46
C LEU A 292 23.81 151.82 11.89
N GLN A 293 24.64 151.12 12.66
CA GLN A 293 25.06 151.59 13.99
C GLN A 293 25.98 152.81 13.87
N ALA A 294 26.97 152.77 12.99
CA ALA A 294 27.88 153.90 12.74
C ALA A 294 27.12 155.16 12.26
N THR A 295 26.12 155.00 11.41
CA THR A 295 25.27 156.12 10.95
C THR A 295 24.36 156.66 12.05
N ARG A 296 23.83 155.80 12.93
CA ARG A 296 23.06 156.21 14.12
C ARG A 296 23.93 156.97 15.12
N GLU A 297 25.17 156.54 15.33
CA GLU A 297 26.12 157.24 16.19
C GLU A 297 26.45 158.64 15.64
N ARG A 298 26.70 158.76 14.32
CA ARG A 298 26.87 160.07 13.66
C ARG A 298 25.64 160.97 13.79
N LEU A 299 24.43 160.40 13.70
CA LEU A 299 23.18 161.14 13.91
C LEU A 299 23.04 161.63 15.37
N ALA A 300 23.42 160.80 16.35
CA ALA A 300 23.36 161.16 17.76
C ALA A 300 24.30 162.32 18.10
N VAL A 301 25.51 162.34 17.51
CA VAL A 301 26.46 163.46 17.64
C VAL A 301 25.89 164.75 17.06
N ALA A 302 25.36 164.71 15.83
CA ALA A 302 24.73 165.87 15.18
C ALA A 302 23.50 166.40 15.96
N GLN A 303 22.74 165.52 16.62
CA GLN A 303 21.62 165.90 17.47
C GLN A 303 22.08 166.58 18.77
N GLN A 304 23.18 166.12 19.39
CA GLN A 304 23.77 166.76 20.57
C GLN A 304 24.26 168.18 20.25
N GLU A 305 24.92 168.37 19.11
CA GLU A 305 25.35 169.69 18.63
C GLU A 305 24.14 170.63 18.42
N ALA A 306 23.05 170.14 17.82
CA ALA A 306 21.82 170.91 17.64
C ALA A 306 21.13 171.33 18.95
N THR A 307 21.28 170.54 20.02
CA THR A 307 20.76 170.90 21.36
C THR A 307 21.61 171.97 22.06
N GLN A 308 22.93 171.97 21.83
CA GLN A 308 23.84 172.98 22.41
C GLN A 308 23.60 174.36 21.81
N PHE A 309 23.44 174.47 20.48
CA PHE A 309 23.10 175.74 19.82
C PHE A 309 21.73 176.32 20.26
N LYS A 310 20.77 175.45 20.64
CA LYS A 310 19.47 175.89 21.18
C LYS A 310 19.57 176.43 22.61
N ALA A 311 20.45 175.89 23.44
CA ALA A 311 20.65 176.35 24.82
C ALA A 311 21.34 177.74 24.87
N GLU A 312 22.28 178.00 23.97
CA GLU A 312 22.97 179.29 23.85
C GLU A 312 22.04 180.42 23.36
N ALA A 313 21.06 180.10 22.52
CA ALA A 313 20.06 181.08 22.05
C ALA A 313 19.05 181.50 23.14
N GLN A 314 18.83 180.67 24.15
CA GLN A 314 17.87 180.95 25.23
C GLN A 314 18.47 181.83 26.33
N THR A 315 19.78 181.74 26.59
CA THR A 315 20.47 182.55 27.60
C THR A 315 20.65 184.01 27.18
N LEU A 316 20.85 184.28 25.88
CA LEU A 316 20.94 185.65 25.34
C LEU A 316 19.59 186.40 25.36
N ARG A 317 18.46 185.67 25.27
CA ARG A 317 17.11 186.25 25.36
C ARG A 317 16.72 186.67 26.78
N ALA A 318 17.22 185.98 27.81
CA ALA A 318 16.88 186.27 29.21
C ALA A 318 17.55 187.55 29.77
N LEU A 319 18.64 188.04 29.16
CA LEU A 319 19.38 189.21 29.64
C LEU A 319 18.84 190.54 29.10
N LEU A 320 18.10 190.54 27.99
CA LEU A 320 17.56 191.76 27.36
C LEU A 320 16.20 192.20 27.93
N GLU A 321 15.51 191.37 28.73
CA GLU A 321 14.19 191.69 29.30
C GLU A 321 14.23 192.47 30.64
N ARG A 322 15.41 192.83 31.17
CA ARG A 322 15.56 193.42 32.52
C ARG A 322 15.74 194.97 32.56
N LEU A 323 14.81 195.69 31.90
CA LEU A 323 14.14 196.92 32.40
C LEU A 323 14.82 198.32 32.28
N SER A 324 14.38 199.07 31.26
CA SER A 324 13.93 200.51 31.27
C SER A 324 12.51 200.52 30.64
N PRO A 325 11.61 201.50 30.95
CA PRO A 325 10.15 201.28 31.05
C PRO A 325 9.36 201.92 29.87
N PRO A 326 8.01 202.14 29.92
CA PRO A 326 7.06 201.40 29.07
C PRO A 326 6.13 202.27 28.21
N GLU A 327 5.46 201.70 27.19
CA GLU A 327 4.11 202.06 26.67
C GLU A 327 3.79 201.23 25.38
N PRO A 328 2.54 201.16 24.87
CA PRO A 328 1.38 200.47 25.44
C PRO A 328 0.73 199.46 24.43
N VAL A 329 -0.34 198.79 24.87
CA VAL A 329 -1.07 197.64 24.29
C VAL A 329 -2.02 198.06 23.14
N PRO A 330 -2.38 197.18 22.17
CA PRO A 330 -3.59 196.33 22.29
C PRO A 330 -3.44 194.87 21.79
N GLN A 331 -4.16 193.95 22.44
CA GLN A 331 -4.61 192.62 21.93
C GLN A 331 -6.11 192.75 21.49
N PRO A 332 -6.93 191.70 21.18
CA PRO A 332 -6.72 190.23 21.12
C PRO A 332 -7.51 189.44 20.02
N GLN A 333 -7.38 188.10 20.08
CA GLN A 333 -8.27 186.98 19.65
C GLN A 333 -7.86 186.15 18.41
N GLU A 334 -7.98 184.82 18.34
CA GLU A 334 -8.04 183.67 19.29
C GLU A 334 -8.20 182.38 18.41
N VAL A 335 -7.39 181.32 18.66
CA VAL A 335 -7.53 179.82 18.58
C VAL A 335 -8.66 179.10 17.76
N PRO A 336 -8.72 177.74 17.59
CA PRO A 336 -7.92 176.60 18.16
C PRO A 336 -7.47 175.48 17.16
N ALA A 337 -6.44 174.66 17.46
CA ALA A 337 -6.43 173.27 18.03
C ALA A 337 -7.20 172.20 17.20
N SER A 338 -6.80 170.93 17.00
CA SER A 338 -5.85 170.01 17.64
C SER A 338 -5.66 168.76 16.73
N LYS A 339 -4.48 168.11 16.72
CA LYS A 339 -4.14 166.76 17.25
C LYS A 339 -4.36 165.50 16.36
N ALA A 340 -3.37 164.60 16.55
CA ALA A 340 -3.31 163.14 16.39
C ALA A 340 -3.19 162.60 14.94
N ALA A 341 -2.08 162.02 14.49
CA ALA A 341 -1.28 160.85 14.93
C ALA A 341 -1.77 159.49 14.40
N LYS A 342 -0.77 158.69 13.95
CA LYS A 342 -0.64 157.22 13.93
C LYS A 342 -0.88 156.40 12.63
N THR A 343 0.26 155.91 12.11
CA THR A 343 0.67 154.49 11.88
C THR A 343 -0.03 153.58 10.86
N GLY A 344 0.81 152.82 10.15
CA GLY A 344 0.51 151.51 9.54
C GLY A 344 1.03 151.44 8.10
N ALA A 345 2.15 150.77 7.82
CA ALA A 345 2.20 149.36 7.37
C ALA A 345 1.56 149.20 5.96
N ARG A 346 2.10 148.47 4.97
CA ARG A 346 2.83 147.20 4.99
C ARG A 346 3.03 146.80 3.51
N ARG A 347 4.15 146.12 3.21
CA ARG A 347 4.23 145.02 2.20
C ARG A 347 4.03 145.44 0.73
N VAL A 348 4.38 144.69 -0.31
CA VAL A 348 4.72 143.26 -0.55
C VAL A 348 5.44 143.30 -1.93
N ARG A 349 6.53 142.57 -2.13
CA ARG A 349 6.62 141.12 -2.39
C ARG A 349 6.13 140.73 -3.78
#